data_AF-A0A0M0I4B9-F1
#
_entry.id   AF-A0A0M0I4B9-F1
#
_cell.length_a   1.000
_cell.length_b   1.000
_cell.length_c   1.000
_cell.angle_alpha   90.00
_cell.angle_beta   90.00
_cell.angle_gamma   90.00
#
_symmetry.space_group_name_H-M   'P 1'
#
loop_
_entity.id
_entity.type
_entity.pdbx_description
1 polymer ?
#
loop_
_entity_poly.entity_id
_entity_poly.type
_entity_poly.pdbx_seq_one_letter_code
_entity_poly.pdbx_strand_id
1 'polypeptide(L)'
;MDNSLILVKLSDEQIEQAKLVNGQRKRITHALLCGSYGQIFGTEQQCLKYYTAWKDVFQELFIESKTVQACDVHNYESTFNLVNILMSASDKRKQSDKSKQATQIERPSKVEKKGFWARIFG
;
A
#
# COMPACT_ATOMS: atom_id res chain seq x y z
N MET A 1 -2.10 -5.67 12.45
CA MET A 1 -1.43 -6.46 11.40
C MET A 1 -0.48 -5.53 10.70
N ASP A 2 0.78 -5.95 10.58
CA ASP A 2 1.74 -5.25 9.73
C ASP A 2 1.19 -5.21 8.29
N ASN A 3 1.39 -4.09 7.60
CA ASN A 3 0.94 -3.93 6.22
C ASN A 3 1.85 -4.74 5.30
N SER A 4 1.67 -6.06 5.27
CA SER A 4 2.40 -6.95 4.36
C SER A 4 1.55 -7.25 3.12
N LEU A 5 2.21 -7.38 1.97
CA LEU A 5 1.60 -7.92 0.76
C LEU A 5 1.85 -9.42 0.72
N ILE A 6 0.81 -10.24 0.91
CA ILE A 6 0.94 -11.68 1.06
C ILE A 6 0.17 -12.40 -0.04
N LEU A 7 0.87 -13.13 -0.89
CA LEU A 7 0.26 -14.13 -1.77
C LEU A 7 0.18 -15.46 -1.02
N VAL A 8 -1.02 -16.01 -0.85
CA VAL A 8 -1.23 -17.24 -0.08
C VAL A 8 -2.01 -18.28 -0.89
N LYS A 9 -1.54 -19.53 -0.84
CA LYS A 9 -2.33 -20.70 -1.24
C LYS A 9 -3.34 -21.02 -0.13
N LEU A 10 -4.61 -21.17 -0.51
CA LEU A 10 -5.67 -21.48 0.44
C LEU A 10 -5.76 -22.99 0.69
N SER A 11 -6.13 -23.37 1.92
CA SER A 11 -6.53 -24.74 2.22
C SER A 11 -7.92 -25.05 1.64
N ASP A 12 -8.29 -26.33 1.56
CA ASP A 12 -9.60 -26.74 1.04
C ASP A 12 -10.76 -26.11 1.83
N GLU A 13 -10.65 -26.04 3.16
CA GLU A 13 -11.63 -25.37 4.02
C GLU A 13 -11.73 -23.88 3.71
N GLN A 14 -10.59 -23.19 3.56
CA GLN A 14 -10.55 -21.77 3.22
C GLN A 14 -11.12 -21.50 1.82
N ILE A 15 -10.90 -22.42 0.86
CA ILE A 15 -11.45 -22.32 -0.49
C ILE A 15 -12.97 -22.37 -0.45
N GLU A 16 -13.54 -23.31 0.31
CA GLU A 16 -14.99 -23.44 0.42
C GLU A 16 -15.62 -22.22 1.10
N GLN A 17 -15.00 -21.69 2.16
CA GLN A 17 -15.43 -20.43 2.79
C GLN A 17 -15.34 -19.24 1.81
N ALA A 18 -14.24 -19.12 1.08
CA ALA A 18 -14.07 -18.06 0.09
C ALA A 18 -15.10 -18.15 -1.03
N LYS A 19 -15.45 -19.34 -1.51
CA LYS A 19 -16.50 -19.53 -2.53
C LYS A 19 -17.89 -19.20 -2.02
N LEU A 20 -18.20 -19.56 -0.77
CA LEU A 20 -19.48 -19.23 -0.14
C LEU A 20 -19.73 -17.73 -0.15
N VAL A 21 -18.70 -16.92 0.16
CA VAL A 21 -18.81 -15.46 0.24
C VAL A 21 -18.69 -14.79 -1.14
N ASN A 22 -17.72 -15.19 -1.96
CA ASN A 22 -17.41 -14.46 -3.20
C ASN A 22 -18.19 -14.96 -4.42
N GLY A 23 -18.87 -16.10 -4.31
CA GLY A 23 -19.66 -16.73 -5.36
C GLY A 23 -19.17 -18.13 -5.72
N GLN A 24 -20.07 -19.10 -5.58
CA GLN A 24 -19.79 -20.54 -5.72
C GLN A 24 -19.22 -20.98 -7.07
N ARG A 25 -19.51 -20.23 -8.14
CA ARG A 25 -19.01 -20.52 -9.50
C ARG A 25 -17.57 -20.06 -9.73
N LYS A 26 -17.01 -19.23 -8.85
CA LYS A 26 -15.65 -18.71 -9.00
C LYS A 26 -14.63 -19.81 -8.72
N ARG A 27 -13.58 -19.87 -9.54
CA ARG A 27 -12.41 -20.70 -9.26
C ARG A 27 -11.50 -19.93 -8.29
N ILE A 28 -11.54 -20.33 -7.02
CA ILE A 28 -10.71 -19.75 -5.96
C ILE A 28 -9.74 -20.82 -5.48
N THR A 29 -8.46 -20.51 -5.49
CA THR A 29 -7.38 -21.37 -4.97
C THR A 29 -6.37 -20.58 -4.14
N HIS A 30 -6.29 -19.27 -4.34
CA HIS A 30 -5.36 -18.37 -3.67
C HIS A 30 -6.08 -17.12 -3.18
N ALA A 31 -5.43 -16.45 -2.24
CA ALA A 31 -5.76 -15.08 -1.87
C ALA A 31 -4.52 -14.18 -1.97
N LEU A 32 -4.76 -12.91 -2.23
CA LEU A 32 -3.77 -11.85 -2.07
C LEU A 32 -4.25 -10.93 -0.96
N LEU A 33 -3.51 -10.92 0.15
CA LEU A 33 -3.78 -10.09 1.32
C LEU A 33 -2.92 -8.83 1.23
N CYS A 34 -3.55 -7.67 1.37
CA CYS A 34 -2.91 -6.37 1.25
C CYS A 34 -2.91 -5.62 2.58
N GLY A 35 -2.56 -6.29 3.68
CA GLY A 35 -2.56 -5.71 5.02
C GLY A 35 -3.91 -5.10 5.40
N SER A 36 -3.92 -3.88 5.92
CA SER A 36 -5.14 -3.17 6.28
C SER A 36 -5.96 -2.66 5.08
N TYR A 37 -5.44 -2.75 3.85
CA TYR A 37 -6.12 -2.23 2.66
C TYR A 37 -7.19 -3.18 2.12
N GLY A 38 -7.11 -4.47 2.48
CA GLY A 38 -8.08 -5.49 2.09
C GLY A 38 -7.45 -6.70 1.43
N GLN A 39 -8.26 -7.43 0.66
CA GLN A 39 -7.85 -8.68 0.04
C GLN A 39 -8.61 -8.99 -1.26
N ILE A 40 -8.06 -9.89 -2.07
CA ILE A 40 -8.74 -10.49 -3.22
C ILE A 40 -8.60 -12.00 -3.20
N PHE A 41 -9.67 -12.70 -3.60
CA PHE A 41 -9.69 -14.15 -3.77
C PHE A 41 -9.80 -14.51 -5.25
N GLY A 42 -9.03 -15.49 -5.71
CA GLY A 42 -9.02 -15.89 -7.12
C GLY A 42 -8.18 -17.13 -7.40
N THR A 43 -7.86 -17.35 -8.67
CA THR A 43 -6.89 -18.37 -9.05
C THR A 43 -5.48 -17.91 -8.73
N GLU A 44 -4.54 -18.84 -8.65
CA GLU A 44 -3.10 -18.55 -8.50
C GLU A 44 -2.64 -17.49 -9.51
N GLN A 45 -2.93 -17.69 -10.80
CA GLN A 45 -2.51 -16.78 -11.86
C GLN A 45 -3.09 -15.37 -11.69
N GLN A 46 -4.35 -15.25 -11.26
CA GLN A 46 -4.98 -13.95 -11.01
C GLN A 46 -4.30 -13.24 -9.84
N CYS A 47 -4.15 -13.91 -8.70
CA CYS A 47 -3.51 -13.34 -7.52
C CYS A 47 -2.03 -13.00 -7.78
N LEU A 48 -1.30 -13.87 -8.48
CA LEU A 48 0.11 -13.66 -8.84
C LEU A 48 0.30 -12.44 -9.75
N LYS A 49 -0.61 -12.22 -10.70
CA LYS A 49 -0.60 -11.01 -11.56
C LYS A 49 -0.66 -9.74 -10.72
N TYR A 50 -1.61 -9.66 -9.79
CA TYR A 50 -1.75 -8.49 -8.92
C TYR A 50 -0.58 -8.37 -7.94
N TYR A 51 -0.16 -9.47 -7.32
CA TYR A 51 1.00 -9.50 -6.42
C TYR A 51 2.25 -8.92 -7.09
N THR A 52 2.56 -9.40 -8.29
CA THR A 52 3.75 -8.97 -9.04
C THR A 52 3.68 -7.49 -9.42
N ALA A 53 2.50 -6.98 -9.79
CA ALA A 53 2.36 -5.56 -10.11
C ALA A 53 2.41 -4.67 -8.85
N TRP A 54 1.72 -5.08 -7.78
CA TRP A 54 1.52 -4.24 -6.60
C TRP A 54 2.72 -4.22 -5.67
N LYS A 55 3.53 -5.28 -5.63
CA LYS A 55 4.79 -5.27 -4.88
C LYS A 55 5.72 -4.14 -5.33
N ASP A 56 5.72 -3.81 -6.63
CA ASP A 56 6.59 -2.79 -7.21
C ASP A 56 5.91 -1.42 -7.21
N VAL A 57 4.65 -1.35 -7.66
CA VAL A 57 3.91 -0.07 -7.77
C VAL A 57 3.58 0.55 -6.41
N PHE A 58 3.31 -0.29 -5.42
CA PHE A 58 2.90 0.12 -4.07
C PHE A 58 3.91 -0.34 -3.01
N GLN A 59 5.19 -0.50 -3.37
CA GLN A 59 6.25 -0.95 -2.44
C GLN A 59 6.25 -0.16 -1.13
N GLU A 60 6.00 1.14 -1.22
CA GLU A 60 5.98 2.07 -0.09
C GLU A 60 4.81 1.82 0.87
N LEU A 61 3.74 1.17 0.43
CA LEU A 61 2.59 0.84 1.28
C LEU A 61 2.82 -0.41 2.12
N PHE A 62 3.76 -1.26 1.71
CA PHE A 62 3.97 -2.56 2.32
C PHE A 62 5.32 -2.64 3.04
N ILE A 63 5.32 -3.17 4.25
CA ILE A 63 6.55 -3.39 5.04
C ILE A 63 7.37 -4.51 4.39
N GLU A 64 6.69 -5.53 3.89
CA GLU A 64 7.28 -6.68 3.22
C GLU A 64 6.31 -7.23 2.17
N SER A 65 6.86 -7.99 1.23
CA SER A 65 6.09 -8.80 0.27
C SER A 65 6.55 -10.24 0.34
N LYS A 66 5.63 -11.19 0.52
CA LYS A 66 5.97 -12.61 0.65
C LYS A 66 4.90 -13.52 0.04
N THR A 67 5.35 -14.72 -0.35
CA THR A 67 4.48 -15.82 -0.78
C THR A 67 4.53 -16.91 0.27
N VAL A 68 3.37 -17.41 0.70
CA VAL A 68 3.25 -18.43 1.75
C VAL A 68 2.30 -19.55 1.32
N GLN A 69 2.51 -20.75 1.87
CA GLN A 69 1.68 -21.92 1.57
C GLN A 69 0.43 -22.02 2.45
N ALA A 70 0.42 -21.32 3.59
CA ALA A 70 -0.71 -21.23 4.48
C ALA A 70 -0.61 -19.95 5.32
N CYS A 71 -1.75 -19.34 5.62
CA CYS A 71 -1.88 -18.31 6.64
C CYS A 71 -3.32 -18.28 7.15
N ASP A 72 -3.52 -17.68 8.33
CA ASP A 72 -4.86 -17.45 8.85
C ASP A 72 -5.56 -16.35 8.03
N VAL A 73 -6.73 -16.69 7.50
CA VAL A 73 -7.59 -15.77 6.77
C VAL A 73 -8.84 -15.54 7.62
N HIS A 74 -8.97 -14.32 8.18
CA HIS A 74 -10.06 -14.00 9.10
C HIS A 74 -11.31 -13.43 8.43
N ASN A 75 -11.19 -12.95 7.18
CA ASN A 75 -12.29 -12.44 6.39
C ASN A 75 -12.21 -13.06 4.99
N TYR A 76 -13.33 -13.54 4.47
CA TYR A 76 -13.42 -14.19 3.16
C TYR A 76 -14.05 -13.29 2.10
N GLU A 77 -14.46 -12.08 2.41
CA GLU A 77 -14.99 -11.14 1.43
C GLU A 77 -13.86 -10.45 0.64
N SER A 78 -13.92 -10.53 -0.69
CA SER A 78 -13.01 -9.74 -1.53
C SER A 78 -13.34 -8.26 -1.41
N THR A 79 -12.30 -7.44 -1.25
CA THR A 79 -12.45 -5.99 -1.19
C THR A 79 -12.79 -5.44 -2.57
N PHE A 80 -13.99 -4.87 -2.71
CA PHE A 80 -14.38 -4.16 -3.91
C PHE A 80 -13.47 -2.93 -4.12
N ASN A 81 -13.05 -2.72 -5.37
CA ASN A 81 -12.24 -1.58 -5.78
C ASN A 81 -10.89 -1.41 -5.06
N LEU A 82 -10.25 -2.53 -4.67
CA LEU A 82 -8.98 -2.53 -3.93
C LEU A 82 -7.86 -1.72 -4.61
N VAL A 83 -7.79 -1.73 -5.95
CA VAL A 83 -6.76 -0.96 -6.67
C VAL A 83 -6.88 0.55 -6.41
N ASN A 84 -8.09 1.11 -6.40
CA ASN A 84 -8.28 2.54 -6.13
C ASN A 84 -7.96 2.89 -4.67
N ILE A 85 -8.22 1.96 -3.74
CA ILE A 85 -7.83 2.09 -2.33
C ILE A 85 -6.31 2.19 -2.23
N LEU A 86 -5.58 1.29 -2.87
CA LEU A 86 -4.12 1.29 -2.89
C LEU A 86 -3.55 2.55 -3.57
N MET A 87 -4.12 2.98 -4.71
CA MET A 87 -3.74 4.23 -5.37
C MET A 87 -3.90 5.43 -4.43
N SER A 88 -5.06 5.56 -3.80
CA SER A 88 -5.36 6.66 -2.87
C SER A 88 -4.42 6.67 -1.66
N ALA A 89 -4.08 5.50 -1.13
CA ALA A 89 -3.13 5.38 -0.03
C ALA A 89 -1.70 5.77 -0.46
N SER A 90 -1.27 5.33 -1.64
CA SER A 90 0.04 5.66 -2.22
C SER A 90 0.21 7.16 -2.42
N ASP A 91 -0.82 7.81 -2.99
CA ASP A 91 -0.80 9.25 -3.24
C ASP A 91 -0.76 10.06 -1.94
N LYS A 92 -1.52 9.64 -0.92
CA LYS A 92 -1.47 10.26 0.42
C LYS A 92 -0.09 10.15 1.05
N ARG A 93 0.57 8.99 0.96
CA ARG A 93 1.92 8.81 1.51
C ARG A 93 2.92 9.73 0.83
N LYS A 94 2.90 9.78 -0.51
CA LYS A 94 3.74 10.69 -1.31
C LYS A 94 3.53 12.17 -0.96
N GLN A 95 2.29 12.60 -0.72
CA GLN A 95 2.00 13.97 -0.28
C GLN A 95 2.54 14.25 1.13
N SER A 96 2.38 13.31 2.06
CA SER A 96 2.90 13.46 3.42
C SER A 96 4.42 13.57 3.46
N ASP A 97 5.13 12.84 2.60
CA ASP A 97 6.59 12.89 2.52
C ASP A 97 7.08 14.19 1.89
N LYS A 98 6.37 14.70 0.87
CA LYS A 98 6.63 16.04 0.32
C LYS A 98 6.40 17.15 1.35
N SER A 99 5.34 17.06 2.16
CA SER A 99 5.04 18.04 3.21
C SER A 99 6.12 18.04 4.31
N LYS A 100 6.62 16.86 4.71
CA LYS A 100 7.74 16.75 5.66
C LYS A 100 9.03 17.38 5.11
N GLN A 101 9.34 17.18 3.82
CA GLN A 101 10.49 17.83 3.17
C GLN A 101 10.33 19.35 3.07
N ALA A 102 9.14 19.84 2.71
CA ALA A 102 8.89 21.28 2.62
C ALA A 102 8.99 22.00 3.98
N THR A 103 8.59 21.35 5.07
CA THR A 103 8.64 21.93 6.42
C THR A 103 10.07 22.00 6.98
N GLN A 104 11.01 21.24 6.42
CA GLN A 104 12.43 21.30 6.78
C GLN A 104 13.21 22.39 6.02
N ILE A 105 12.64 23.02 4.98
CA ILE A 105 13.33 24.02 4.15
C ILE A 105 13.05 25.46 4.59
N GLU A 106 12.11 25.72 5.50
CA GLU A 106 11.84 27.08 6.00
C GLU A 106 12.21 27.28 7.46
N ARG A 107 13.46 27.74 7.67
CA ARG A 107 13.77 29.03 8.33
C ARG A 107 15.18 29.47 7.91
N PRO A 108 15.36 30.24 6.82
CA PRO A 108 16.46 31.18 6.80
C PRO A 108 16.16 32.22 7.89
N SER A 109 16.88 32.17 9.01
CA SER A 109 16.90 33.28 9.96
C SER A 109 17.20 34.55 9.17
N LYS A 110 16.27 35.52 9.20
CA LYS A 110 16.51 36.86 8.67
C LYS A 110 17.73 37.44 9.39
N VAL A 111 18.91 37.28 8.80
CA VAL A 111 20.07 38.08 9.17
C VAL A 111 19.83 39.44 8.54
N GLU A 112 19.42 40.40 9.36
CA GLU A 112 19.40 41.81 9.01
C GLU A 112 20.80 42.22 8.53
N LYS A 113 20.99 42.32 7.21
CA LYS A 113 22.19 42.93 6.65
C LYS A 113 22.06 44.44 6.79
N LYS A 114 22.51 44.98 7.91
CA LYS A 114 22.81 46.41 8.04
C LYS A 114 23.94 46.77 7.05
N GLY A 115 23.59 47.62 6.08
CA GLY A 115 24.41 48.74 5.64
C GLY A 115 25.64 48.45 4.78
N PHE A 116 25.43 48.10 3.50
CA PHE A 116 26.45 48.39 2.47
C PHE A 116 26.28 49.80 1.87
N TRP A 117 25.08 50.38 1.98
CA TRP A 117 24.77 51.73 1.50
C TRP A 117 25.05 52.84 2.54
N ALA A 118 25.27 52.49 3.81
CA ALA A 118 25.54 53.45 4.88
C ALA A 118 26.96 54.04 4.85
N ARG A 119 27.83 53.60 3.93
CA ARG A 119 29.22 54.08 3.80
C ARG A 119 29.51 54.83 2.49
N ILE A 120 28.50 55.03 1.64
CA ILE A 120 28.67 55.74 0.34
C ILE A 120 27.96 57.10 0.34
N PHE A 121 27.01 57.35 1.25
CA PHE A 121 26.31 58.65 1.36
C PHE A 121 26.33 59.25 2.78
N GLY A 122 27.38 58.98 3.57
CA GLY A 122 27.59 59.57 4.90
C GLY A 122 29.06 59.86 5.14
#